data_AF-A0A091Q8J3-F1
#
_entry.id   AF-A0A091Q8J3-F1
#
_cell.length_a   1.000
_cell.length_b   1.000
_cell.length_c   1.000
_cell.angle_alpha   90.00
_cell.angle_beta   90.00
_cell.angle_gamma   90.00
#
_symmetry.space_group_name_H-M   'P 1'
#
loop_
_entity.id
_entity.type
_entity.pdbx_description
1 polymer ?
#
loop_
_entity_poly.entity_id
_entity_poly.type
_entity_poly.pdbx_seq_one_letter_code
_entity_poly.pdbx_strand_id
1 'polypeptide(L)'
;KAQAISVSPATTEEHQSSKDGTSAEEEEESDDEGWITPSNLKQVQQDTGHCDTAPVDVQVGCVTTDFAMQNVLLQMGLHVLAVNGMLIRQARSYILRCHGCFKTTSDMTKVFCPNCGNKTLKKVAVSVSDDGSLHMHFSRNPKVLNPRGLRYPLPAPKGGKHANNPHLVEDQPFPQQRLSRKARQKTNVFDPDYVAGVSPFAENDVYSRAAHLQIRDAALGAGRRRLNPNAVTKKFVKRR
;
A
#
# COMPACT_ATOMS: atom_id res chain seq x y z
N LYS A 1 -12.79 -44.75 32.02
CA LYS A 1 -13.57 -44.08 33.10
C LYS A 1 -13.76 -42.63 32.68
N ALA A 2 -14.94 -42.33 32.16
CA ALA A 2 -15.37 -40.98 31.82
C ALA A 2 -15.65 -40.19 33.09
N GLN A 3 -15.33 -38.89 33.09
CA GLN A 3 -16.01 -37.90 33.91
C GLN A 3 -16.22 -36.66 33.04
N ALA A 4 -17.42 -36.60 32.50
CA ALA A 4 -18.03 -35.39 31.96
C ALA A 4 -18.47 -34.52 33.14
N ILE A 5 -18.18 -33.22 33.10
CA ILE A 5 -18.76 -32.24 34.00
C ILE A 5 -19.84 -31.50 33.20
N SER A 6 -21.07 -31.88 33.50
CA SER A 6 -22.31 -31.24 33.11
C SER A 6 -22.59 -30.05 34.04
N VAL A 7 -22.90 -28.88 33.48
CA VAL A 7 -23.66 -27.85 34.20
C VAL A 7 -24.79 -27.39 33.29
N SER A 8 -26.01 -27.60 33.77
CA SER A 8 -27.29 -27.23 33.18
C SER A 8 -27.91 -26.06 33.99
N PRO A 9 -28.94 -25.39 33.48
CA PRO A 9 -29.14 -23.95 33.63
C PRO A 9 -30.00 -23.57 34.84
N ALA A 10 -29.83 -22.33 35.31
CA ALA A 10 -30.70 -21.71 36.31
C ALA A 10 -31.70 -20.75 35.63
N THR A 11 -32.95 -20.91 36.01
CA THR A 11 -34.18 -20.26 35.53
C THR A 11 -34.42 -18.90 36.17
N THR A 12 -34.86 -17.95 35.32
CA THR A 12 -35.87 -16.89 35.50
C THR A 12 -36.36 -16.54 36.92
N GLU A 13 -36.24 -15.26 37.28
CA GLU A 13 -37.21 -14.54 38.12
C GLU A 13 -37.75 -13.33 37.35
N GLU A 14 -39.08 -13.21 37.37
CA GLU A 14 -39.89 -12.19 36.74
C GLU A 14 -39.92 -10.92 37.60
N HIS A 15 -39.81 -9.74 36.97
CA HIS A 15 -40.38 -8.52 37.55
C HIS A 15 -41.02 -7.69 36.43
N GLN A 16 -42.35 -7.75 36.35
CA GLN A 16 -43.17 -6.84 35.54
C GLN A 16 -43.36 -5.51 36.26
N SER A 17 -43.13 -4.40 35.56
CA SER A 17 -43.84 -3.14 35.78
C SER A 17 -43.88 -2.30 34.49
N SER A 18 -45.10 -2.20 33.94
CA SER A 18 -45.70 -1.05 33.23
C SER A 18 -44.97 -0.37 32.06
N LYS A 19 -45.59 -0.52 30.88
CA LYS A 19 -45.44 0.32 29.67
C LYS A 19 -45.69 1.80 29.96
N ASP A 20 -44.83 2.69 29.45
CA ASP A 20 -45.29 3.88 28.71
C ASP A 20 -44.24 4.37 27.71
N GLY A 21 -44.71 4.91 26.59
CA GLY A 21 -44.01 4.95 25.32
C GLY A 21 -43.01 6.09 25.09
N THR A 22 -41.96 5.76 24.34
CA THR A 22 -41.38 6.55 23.24
C THR A 22 -40.31 5.66 22.64
N SER A 23 -40.64 4.96 21.56
CA SER A 23 -39.64 4.32 20.71
C SER A 23 -38.98 5.47 19.94
N ALA A 24 -37.95 6.06 20.54
CA ALA A 24 -36.92 6.67 19.73
C ALA A 24 -36.42 5.56 18.81
N GLU A 25 -36.62 5.73 17.51
CA GLU A 25 -35.87 5.01 16.51
C GLU A 25 -34.41 5.42 16.72
N GLU A 26 -33.74 4.75 17.66
CA GLU A 26 -32.30 4.61 17.63
C GLU A 26 -32.03 3.84 16.35
N GLU A 27 -31.80 4.58 15.26
CA GLU A 27 -30.96 4.08 14.18
C GLU A 27 -29.66 3.63 14.85
N GLU A 28 -29.61 2.36 15.23
CA GLU A 28 -28.35 1.68 15.49
C GLU A 28 -27.57 1.78 14.17
N GLU A 29 -26.81 2.88 14.01
CA GLU A 29 -25.72 2.96 13.04
C GLU A 29 -24.85 1.75 13.32
N SER A 30 -25.06 0.71 12.52
CA SER A 30 -24.34 -0.56 12.57
C SER A 30 -22.85 -0.27 12.39
N ASP A 31 -22.16 -0.10 13.51
CA ASP A 31 -20.71 0.12 13.64
C ASP A 31 -19.87 -1.09 13.13
N ASP A 32 -20.56 -2.10 12.57
CA ASP A 32 -20.01 -3.30 11.95
C ASP A 32 -19.75 -3.18 10.43
N GLU A 33 -20.14 -2.07 9.79
CA GLU A 33 -19.93 -1.83 8.35
C GLU A 33 -18.44 -1.53 8.05
N GLY A 34 -17.65 -2.57 7.76
CA GLY A 34 -16.26 -2.45 7.30
C GLY A 34 -15.20 -3.23 8.08
N TRP A 35 -15.58 -4.05 9.06
CA TRP A 35 -14.64 -4.92 9.77
C TRP A 35 -14.20 -6.10 8.91
N ILE A 36 -12.91 -6.44 8.91
CA ILE A 36 -12.42 -7.69 8.32
C ILE A 36 -12.58 -8.81 9.36
N THR A 37 -13.62 -9.63 9.21
CA THR A 37 -13.96 -10.77 10.06
C THR A 37 -13.51 -12.09 9.41
N PRO A 38 -13.37 -13.20 10.17
CA PRO A 38 -13.02 -14.51 9.60
C PRO A 38 -14.01 -14.98 8.52
N SER A 39 -15.27 -14.55 8.59
CA SER A 39 -16.31 -14.85 7.61
C SER A 39 -16.12 -14.08 6.30
N ASN A 40 -15.67 -12.82 6.34
CA ASN A 40 -15.50 -12.00 5.14
C ASN A 40 -14.04 -11.92 4.62
N LEU A 41 -13.05 -12.48 5.30
CA LEU A 41 -11.63 -12.43 4.88
C LEU A 41 -11.42 -12.88 3.42
N LYS A 42 -12.04 -14.00 3.04
CA LYS A 42 -11.96 -14.53 1.66
C LYS A 42 -12.63 -13.60 0.66
N GLN A 43 -13.73 -12.97 1.06
CA GLN A 43 -14.46 -12.01 0.26
C GLN A 43 -13.63 -10.73 0.07
N VAL A 44 -13.11 -10.12 1.15
CA VAL A 44 -12.25 -8.93 1.10
C VAL A 44 -10.97 -9.14 0.27
N GLN A 45 -10.37 -10.34 0.34
CA GLN A 45 -9.22 -10.71 -0.50
C GLN A 45 -9.58 -10.77 -2.00
N GLN A 46 -10.82 -11.10 -2.33
CA GLN A 46 -11.34 -11.11 -3.70
C GLN A 46 -11.87 -9.73 -4.12
N ASP A 47 -12.40 -8.95 -3.17
CA ASP A 47 -12.99 -7.62 -3.37
C ASP A 47 -11.96 -6.53 -3.64
N THR A 48 -10.67 -6.85 -3.53
CA THR A 48 -9.60 -5.98 -4.02
C THR A 48 -9.69 -5.75 -5.55
N GLY A 49 -10.63 -6.41 -6.24
CA GLY A 49 -11.06 -6.11 -7.61
C GLY A 49 -12.57 -6.09 -7.86
N HIS A 50 -13.44 -5.94 -6.85
CA HIS A 50 -14.88 -6.11 -7.05
C HIS A 50 -15.64 -4.82 -7.41
N CYS A 51 -16.39 -4.93 -8.50
CA CYS A 51 -17.58 -4.15 -8.81
C CYS A 51 -18.75 -5.14 -8.81
N ASP A 52 -19.74 -4.93 -7.95
CA ASP A 52 -20.91 -5.79 -7.79
C ASP A 52 -21.76 -5.79 -9.06
N THR A 53 -21.76 -6.88 -9.83
CA THR A 53 -22.89 -7.18 -10.73
C THR A 53 -22.98 -8.67 -11.09
N ALA A 54 -24.21 -9.12 -11.32
CA ALA A 54 -24.59 -10.46 -11.71
C ALA A 54 -23.81 -10.99 -12.93
N PRO A 55 -23.58 -12.32 -13.03
CA PRO A 55 -22.86 -12.92 -14.14
C PRO A 55 -23.58 -12.64 -15.45
N VAL A 56 -22.93 -11.88 -16.33
CA VAL A 56 -23.32 -11.76 -17.73
C VAL A 56 -22.77 -12.99 -18.45
N ASP A 57 -23.59 -13.62 -19.29
CA ASP A 57 -23.16 -14.77 -20.10
C ASP A 57 -22.13 -14.28 -21.15
N VAL A 58 -20.85 -14.56 -20.88
CA VAL A 58 -19.71 -14.04 -21.65
C VAL A 58 -18.93 -15.22 -22.22
N GLN A 59 -18.92 -15.33 -23.55
CA GLN A 59 -18.32 -16.47 -24.25
C GLN A 59 -16.77 -16.46 -24.23
N VAL A 60 -16.15 -15.27 -24.20
CA VAL A 60 -14.69 -15.10 -24.21
C VAL A 60 -14.32 -13.97 -23.26
N GLY A 61 -13.38 -14.23 -22.35
CA GLY A 61 -12.86 -13.24 -21.42
C GLY A 61 -11.37 -13.42 -21.13
N CYS A 62 -10.65 -12.32 -20.93
CA CYS A 62 -9.23 -12.32 -20.59
C CYS A 62 -9.04 -12.22 -19.07
N VAL A 63 -8.25 -13.10 -18.47
CA VAL A 63 -7.88 -13.02 -17.05
C VAL A 63 -6.52 -12.35 -16.92
N THR A 64 -6.46 -11.18 -16.28
CA THR A 64 -5.21 -10.46 -15.99
C THR A 64 -5.28 -9.68 -14.68
N THR A 65 -4.18 -9.66 -13.94
CA THR A 65 -4.02 -8.85 -12.71
C THR A 65 -3.33 -7.50 -12.96
N ASP A 66 -2.89 -7.22 -14.19
CA ASP A 66 -2.25 -5.94 -14.52
C ASP A 66 -3.29 -4.90 -14.90
N PHE A 67 -3.42 -3.85 -14.07
CA PHE A 67 -4.33 -2.73 -14.30
C PHE A 67 -4.10 -2.03 -15.65
N ALA A 68 -2.87 -1.95 -16.15
CA ALA A 68 -2.61 -1.32 -17.44
C ALA A 68 -3.28 -2.10 -18.58
N MET A 69 -3.14 -3.43 -18.55
CA MET A 69 -3.79 -4.32 -19.50
C MET A 69 -5.31 -4.31 -19.37
N GLN A 70 -5.84 -4.31 -18.14
CA GLN A 70 -7.28 -4.21 -17.89
C GLN A 70 -7.88 -2.95 -18.54
N ASN A 71 -7.23 -1.80 -18.37
CA ASN A 71 -7.71 -0.54 -18.95
C ASN A 71 -7.70 -0.55 -20.48
N VAL A 72 -6.66 -1.13 -21.11
CA VAL A 72 -6.58 -1.23 -22.58
C VAL A 72 -7.64 -2.21 -23.12
N LEU A 73 -7.82 -3.36 -22.48
CA LEU A 73 -8.81 -4.35 -22.89
C LEU A 73 -10.24 -3.81 -22.78
N LEU A 74 -10.55 -3.09 -21.68
CA LEU A 74 -11.83 -2.40 -21.53
C LEU A 74 -12.04 -1.34 -22.63
N GLN A 75 -11.01 -0.56 -22.97
CA GLN A 75 -11.08 0.42 -24.07
C GLN A 75 -11.28 -0.23 -25.45
N MET A 76 -10.78 -1.45 -25.64
CA MET A 76 -11.01 -2.25 -26.85
C MET A 76 -12.40 -2.91 -26.88
N GLY A 77 -13.20 -2.78 -25.81
CA GLY A 77 -14.49 -3.46 -25.69
C GLY A 77 -14.39 -4.96 -25.43
N LEU A 78 -13.23 -5.45 -24.97
CA LEU A 78 -13.01 -6.85 -24.63
C LEU A 78 -13.39 -7.12 -23.17
N HIS A 79 -14.00 -8.27 -22.92
CA HIS A 79 -14.36 -8.67 -21.56
C HIS A 79 -13.13 -9.09 -20.77
N VAL A 80 -12.95 -8.46 -19.61
CA VAL A 80 -11.89 -8.77 -18.65
C VAL A 80 -12.50 -9.44 -17.43
N LEU A 81 -11.94 -10.59 -17.05
CA LEU A 81 -12.36 -11.36 -15.89
C LEU A 81 -11.32 -11.20 -14.78
N ALA A 82 -11.80 -11.01 -13.55
CA ALA A 82 -10.98 -11.09 -12.36
C ALA A 82 -10.59 -12.56 -12.06
N VAL A 83 -9.65 -12.77 -11.15
CA VAL A 83 -9.15 -14.12 -10.79
C VAL A 83 -10.25 -15.03 -10.23
N ASN A 84 -11.31 -14.44 -9.67
CA ASN A 84 -12.51 -15.11 -9.19
C ASN A 84 -13.57 -15.38 -10.30
N GLY A 85 -13.27 -15.07 -11.56
CA GLY A 85 -14.17 -15.30 -12.71
C GLY A 85 -15.25 -14.24 -12.91
N MET A 86 -15.24 -13.16 -12.13
CA MET A 86 -16.21 -12.07 -12.26
C MET A 86 -15.82 -11.09 -13.36
N LEU A 87 -16.80 -10.56 -14.08
CA LEU A 87 -16.55 -9.58 -15.13
C LEU A 87 -16.28 -8.20 -14.54
N ILE A 88 -15.15 -7.62 -14.92
CA ILE A 88 -14.76 -6.27 -14.54
C ILE A 88 -15.44 -5.29 -15.50
N ARG A 89 -16.34 -4.44 -14.99
CA ARG A 89 -16.98 -3.37 -15.80
C ARG A 89 -16.24 -2.05 -15.66
N GLN A 90 -15.92 -1.65 -14.44
CA GLN A 90 -15.27 -0.38 -14.14
C GLN A 90 -14.01 -0.62 -13.31
N ALA A 91 -12.87 -0.22 -13.85
CA ALA A 91 -11.60 -0.27 -13.14
C ALA A 91 -11.21 1.13 -12.66
N ARG A 92 -11.32 1.39 -11.35
CA ARG A 92 -10.75 2.61 -10.76
C ARG A 92 -9.27 2.39 -10.49
N SER A 93 -8.45 2.90 -11.41
CA SER A 93 -7.00 2.78 -11.33
C SER A 93 -6.35 4.09 -10.88
N TYR A 94 -5.05 4.02 -10.58
CA TYR A 94 -4.24 5.21 -10.40
C TYR A 94 -3.11 5.23 -11.41
N ILE A 95 -2.82 6.42 -11.94
CA ILE A 95 -1.66 6.66 -12.80
C ILE A 95 -0.80 7.77 -12.20
N LEU A 96 0.45 7.84 -12.64
CA LEU A 96 1.32 8.97 -12.34
C LEU A 96 1.31 9.97 -13.49
N ARG A 97 0.99 11.23 -13.20
CA ARG A 97 1.05 12.34 -14.16
C ARG A 97 2.11 13.34 -13.75
N CYS A 98 2.95 13.74 -14.69
CA CYS A 98 3.92 14.81 -14.49
C CYS A 98 3.20 16.16 -14.47
N HIS A 99 3.41 16.98 -13.44
CA HIS A 99 2.84 18.33 -13.40
C HIS A 99 3.65 19.37 -14.20
N GLY A 100 4.87 19.02 -14.66
CA GLY A 100 5.71 19.91 -15.47
C GLY A 100 5.50 19.74 -16.97
N CYS A 101 5.57 18.50 -17.48
CA CYS A 101 5.44 18.21 -18.91
C CYS A 101 4.12 17.50 -19.27
N PHE A 102 3.21 17.33 -18.32
CA PHE A 102 1.85 16.77 -18.47
C PHE A 102 1.72 15.33 -18.99
N LYS A 103 2.82 14.66 -19.34
CA LYS A 103 2.84 13.24 -19.72
C LYS A 103 2.49 12.34 -18.53
N THR A 104 1.78 11.26 -18.83
CA THR A 104 1.34 10.24 -17.88
C THR A 104 2.18 8.98 -18.00
N THR A 105 2.21 8.18 -16.94
CA THR A 105 2.78 6.82 -16.92
C THR A 105 1.94 5.94 -15.99
N SER A 106 1.71 4.69 -16.39
CA SER A 106 1.00 3.68 -15.61
C SER A 106 1.91 2.99 -14.57
N ASP A 107 3.24 3.09 -14.72
CA ASP A 107 4.19 2.47 -13.80
C ASP A 107 4.23 3.22 -12.46
N MET A 108 3.57 2.64 -11.46
CA MET A 108 3.44 3.20 -10.11
C MET A 108 4.74 3.16 -9.29
N THR A 109 5.78 2.47 -9.77
CA THR A 109 7.09 2.39 -9.11
C THR A 109 7.97 3.60 -9.44
N LYS A 110 7.65 4.34 -10.51
CA LYS A 110 8.44 5.47 -10.99
C LYS A 110 8.37 6.66 -10.04
N VAL A 111 9.53 7.28 -9.85
CA VAL A 111 9.69 8.50 -9.05
C VAL A 111 10.02 9.71 -9.95
N PHE A 112 10.81 9.48 -10.99
CA PHE A 112 11.17 10.47 -12.00
C PHE A 112 10.29 10.31 -13.24
N CYS A 113 9.95 11.43 -13.87
CA CYS A 113 9.18 11.40 -15.10
C CYS A 113 10.04 10.85 -16.25
N PRO A 114 9.58 9.81 -16.98
CA PRO A 114 10.38 9.20 -18.07
C PRO A 114 10.59 10.15 -19.26
N ASN A 115 9.82 11.24 -19.36
CA ASN A 115 9.94 12.18 -20.47
C ASN A 115 10.86 13.37 -20.18
N CYS A 116 10.77 13.96 -18.98
CA CYS A 116 11.55 15.16 -18.66
C CYS A 116 12.59 14.94 -17.56
N GLY A 117 12.74 13.72 -17.04
CA GLY A 117 13.73 13.36 -16.01
C GLY A 117 13.45 13.92 -14.61
N ASN A 118 12.54 14.89 -14.48
CA ASN A 118 12.28 15.55 -13.20
C ASN A 118 11.44 14.68 -12.24
N LYS A 119 11.66 14.83 -10.93
CA LYS A 119 10.88 14.21 -9.86
C LYS A 119 9.55 14.92 -9.62
N THR A 120 8.69 14.92 -10.63
CA THR A 120 7.48 15.75 -10.70
C THR A 120 6.20 14.94 -10.90
N LEU A 121 6.27 13.61 -10.75
CA LEU A 121 5.13 12.72 -10.84
C LEU A 121 4.15 12.90 -9.66
N LYS A 122 2.85 12.91 -9.97
CA LYS A 122 1.75 12.98 -9.01
C LYS A 122 0.73 11.88 -9.32
N LYS A 123 0.27 11.19 -8.28
CA LYS A 123 -0.76 10.15 -8.36
C LYS A 123 -2.12 10.79 -8.66
N VAL A 124 -2.78 10.34 -9.72
CA VAL A 124 -4.11 10.79 -10.16
C VAL A 124 -4.99 9.56 -10.30
N ALA A 125 -6.22 9.63 -9.81
CA ALA A 125 -7.20 8.55 -9.99
C ALA A 125 -7.82 8.64 -11.38
N VAL A 126 -8.05 7.49 -12.00
CA VAL A 126 -8.58 7.37 -13.36
C VAL A 126 -9.72 6.37 -13.35
N SER A 127 -10.79 6.71 -14.06
CA SER A 127 -11.89 5.80 -14.38
C SER A 127 -12.01 5.67 -15.89
N VAL A 128 -12.24 4.44 -16.34
CA VAL A 128 -12.57 4.13 -17.74
C VAL A 128 -14.08 3.90 -17.80
N SER A 129 -14.77 4.67 -18.64
CA SER A 129 -16.20 4.49 -18.91
C SER A 129 -16.43 3.38 -19.94
N ASP A 130 -17.66 2.86 -20.03
CA ASP A 130 -18.03 1.82 -20.99
C ASP A 130 -17.80 2.23 -22.45
N ASP A 131 -17.87 3.54 -22.74
CA ASP A 131 -17.54 4.12 -24.06
C ASP A 131 -16.04 4.13 -24.40
N GLY A 132 -15.18 3.60 -23.52
CA GLY A 132 -13.72 3.63 -23.65
C GLY A 132 -13.08 4.99 -23.33
N SER A 133 -13.87 5.97 -22.89
CA SER A 133 -13.36 7.30 -22.52
C SER A 133 -12.66 7.27 -21.16
N LEU A 134 -11.50 7.94 -21.07
CA LEU A 134 -10.67 7.99 -19.87
C LEU A 134 -10.91 9.30 -19.11
N HIS A 135 -11.49 9.20 -17.91
CA HIS A 135 -11.72 10.35 -17.03
C HIS A 135 -10.66 10.41 -15.93
N MET A 136 -9.94 11.53 -15.87
CA MET A 136 -8.93 11.79 -14.83
C MET A 136 -9.50 12.67 -13.71
N HIS A 137 -9.38 12.19 -12.48
CA HIS A 137 -9.88 12.89 -11.28
C HIS A 137 -8.76 13.67 -10.61
N PHE A 138 -8.64 14.95 -10.96
CA PHE A 138 -7.62 15.83 -10.39
C PHE A 138 -7.97 16.28 -8.97
N SER A 139 -7.00 16.17 -8.05
CA SER A 139 -7.15 16.73 -6.71
C SER A 139 -6.99 18.25 -6.76
N ARG A 140 -7.98 18.98 -6.24
CA ARG A 140 -7.92 20.45 -6.04
C ARG A 140 -7.20 20.84 -4.75
N ASN A 141 -6.68 19.88 -3.97
CA ASN A 141 -6.02 20.17 -2.71
C ASN A 141 -4.69 20.91 -2.94
N PRO A 142 -4.54 22.15 -2.45
CA PRO A 142 -3.33 22.96 -2.69
C PRO A 142 -2.07 22.35 -2.06
N LYS A 143 -2.20 21.43 -1.09
CA LYS A 143 -1.07 20.71 -0.49
C LYS A 143 -0.36 19.77 -1.49
N VAL A 144 -1.04 19.35 -2.56
CA VAL A 144 -0.48 18.42 -3.56
C VAL A 144 0.64 19.07 -4.37
N LEU A 145 0.50 20.36 -4.72
CA LEU A 145 1.45 21.16 -5.50
C LEU A 145 2.08 22.26 -4.63
N ASN A 146 2.61 21.88 -3.47
CA ASN A 146 3.28 22.81 -2.58
C ASN A 146 4.82 22.81 -2.82
N PRO A 147 5.45 23.97 -3.11
CA PRO A 147 6.89 24.05 -3.35
C PRO A 147 7.75 24.00 -2.06
N ARG A 148 7.14 23.98 -0.88
CA ARG A 148 7.86 23.95 0.40
C ARG A 148 8.76 22.72 0.52
N GLY A 149 10.02 22.96 0.91
CA GLY A 149 11.02 21.92 1.14
C GLY A 149 11.68 21.35 -0.12
N LEU A 150 11.37 21.89 -1.31
CA LEU A 150 12.04 21.49 -2.55
C LEU A 150 13.38 22.20 -2.77
N ARG A 151 13.54 23.43 -2.26
CA ARG A 151 14.79 24.21 -2.36
C ARG A 151 15.57 24.16 -1.05
N TYR A 152 16.76 23.57 -1.11
CA TYR A 152 17.72 23.46 -0.01
C TYR A 152 19.14 23.30 -0.58
N PRO A 153 20.19 23.68 0.17
CA PRO A 153 21.57 23.53 -0.31
C PRO A 153 21.94 22.05 -0.44
N LEU A 154 22.54 21.70 -1.57
CA LEU A 154 23.06 20.35 -1.82
C LEU A 154 24.54 20.27 -1.41
N PRO A 155 25.00 19.12 -0.88
CA PRO A 155 26.41 18.92 -0.62
C PRO A 155 27.21 18.88 -1.93
N ALA A 156 28.48 19.23 -1.86
CA ALA A 156 29.40 19.07 -3.00
C ALA A 156 29.44 17.59 -3.44
N PRO A 157 29.49 17.32 -4.77
CA PRO A 157 29.52 15.96 -5.29
C PRO A 157 30.80 15.25 -4.82
N LYS A 158 30.64 14.04 -4.27
CA LYS A 158 31.76 13.21 -3.80
C LYS A 158 31.81 11.89 -4.57
N GLY A 159 33.02 11.47 -4.93
CA GLY A 159 33.29 10.16 -5.50
C GLY A 159 33.78 9.14 -4.46
N GLY A 160 34.07 7.91 -4.92
CA GLY A 160 34.64 6.84 -4.11
C GLY A 160 33.65 5.76 -3.68
N LYS A 161 34.17 4.69 -3.06
CA LYS A 161 33.40 3.47 -2.73
C LYS A 161 32.26 3.69 -1.73
N HIS A 162 32.37 4.72 -0.89
CA HIS A 162 31.44 5.00 0.21
C HIS A 162 30.72 6.36 0.07
N ALA A 163 30.75 6.96 -1.12
CA ALA A 163 30.02 8.19 -1.38
C ALA A 163 28.50 7.95 -1.27
N ASN A 164 27.80 8.89 -0.64
CA ASN A 164 26.34 8.87 -0.51
C ASN A 164 25.79 10.23 -0.95
N ASN A 165 25.65 10.40 -2.25
CA ASN A 165 25.12 11.62 -2.86
C ASN A 165 23.58 11.54 -2.91
N PRO A 166 22.86 12.69 -2.89
CA PRO A 166 21.41 12.71 -3.05
C PRO A 166 21.00 12.13 -4.42
N HIS A 167 19.83 11.48 -4.48
CA HIS A 167 19.28 10.90 -5.70
C HIS A 167 18.47 11.94 -6.48
N LEU A 168 19.03 12.43 -7.59
CA LEU A 168 18.53 13.56 -8.38
C LEU A 168 17.99 13.16 -9.75
N VAL A 169 18.47 12.05 -10.33
CA VAL A 169 18.08 11.55 -11.65
C VAL A 169 17.93 10.03 -11.59
N GLU A 170 17.07 9.45 -12.44
CA GLU A 170 16.75 8.03 -12.48
C GLU A 170 17.96 7.11 -12.71
N ASP A 171 18.82 7.48 -13.64
CA ASP A 171 20.01 6.72 -14.07
C ASP A 171 21.26 7.07 -13.27
N GLN A 172 21.09 7.68 -12.08
CA GLN A 172 22.22 8.10 -11.26
C GLN A 172 23.03 6.88 -10.75
N PRO A 173 24.35 6.82 -11.02
CA PRO A 173 25.18 5.73 -10.54
C PRO A 173 25.41 5.84 -9.02
N PHE A 174 25.15 4.75 -8.31
CA PHE A 174 25.42 4.63 -6.87
C PHE A 174 26.49 3.56 -6.60
N PRO A 175 27.44 3.81 -5.69
CA PRO A 175 28.36 2.78 -5.22
C PRO A 175 27.60 1.58 -4.60
N GLN A 176 28.15 0.38 -4.76
CA GLN A 176 27.52 -0.85 -4.27
C GLN A 176 27.61 -0.96 -2.74
N GLN A 177 26.64 -0.37 -2.04
CA GLN A 177 26.53 -0.43 -0.58
C GLN A 177 25.45 -1.45 -0.18
N ARG A 178 25.85 -2.73 -0.15
CA ARG A 178 24.93 -3.86 0.13
C ARG A 178 25.01 -4.33 1.58
N LEU A 179 23.86 -4.72 2.12
CA LEU A 179 23.77 -5.43 3.40
C LEU A 179 24.31 -6.86 3.28
N SER A 180 24.86 -7.37 4.39
CA SER A 180 25.27 -8.78 4.54
C SER A 180 24.05 -9.71 4.47
N ARG A 181 24.28 -11.01 4.30
CA ARG A 181 23.18 -12.00 4.33
C ARG A 181 22.46 -12.00 5.68
N LYS A 182 23.22 -11.95 6.78
CA LYS A 182 22.68 -11.88 8.15
C LYS A 182 21.79 -10.66 8.36
N ALA A 183 22.22 -9.48 7.92
CA ALA A 183 21.46 -8.24 8.05
C ALA A 183 20.15 -8.19 7.23
N ARG A 184 19.99 -9.07 6.23
CA ARG A 184 18.77 -9.16 5.40
C ARG A 184 17.77 -10.18 5.94
N GLN A 185 18.19 -11.07 6.84
CA GLN A 185 17.32 -12.07 7.42
C GLN A 185 16.24 -11.38 8.27
N LYS A 186 15.02 -11.88 8.16
CA LYS A 186 13.88 -11.48 8.99
C LYS A 186 13.34 -12.72 9.68
N THR A 187 12.66 -12.52 10.80
CA THR A 187 11.97 -13.58 11.54
C THR A 187 10.70 -13.98 10.81
N ASN A 188 10.63 -15.22 10.35
CA ASN A 188 9.38 -15.82 9.89
C ASN A 188 8.88 -16.80 10.96
N VAL A 189 7.81 -16.42 11.65
CA VAL A 189 7.23 -17.24 12.73
C VAL A 189 6.50 -18.47 12.19
N PHE A 190 6.03 -18.41 10.94
CA PHE A 190 5.34 -19.51 10.26
C PHE A 190 6.27 -20.40 9.45
N ASP A 191 7.59 -20.24 9.62
CA ASP A 191 8.57 -21.13 9.03
C ASP A 191 8.55 -22.49 9.75
N PRO A 192 8.57 -23.62 9.03
CA PRO A 192 8.61 -24.94 9.68
C PRO A 192 9.80 -25.10 10.63
N ASP A 193 10.92 -24.42 10.35
CA ASP A 193 12.14 -24.50 11.16
C ASP A 193 12.14 -23.52 12.36
N TYR A 194 11.09 -22.70 12.53
CA TYR A 194 11.02 -21.69 13.59
C TYR A 194 11.13 -22.29 15.00
N VAL A 195 10.49 -23.44 15.23
CA VAL A 195 10.47 -24.15 16.53
C VAL A 195 11.84 -24.69 16.91
N ALA A 196 12.69 -25.00 15.92
CA ALA A 196 14.06 -25.49 16.13
C ALA A 196 15.04 -24.36 16.48
N GLY A 197 14.64 -23.10 16.38
CA GLY A 197 15.48 -21.94 16.67
C GLY A 197 15.79 -21.79 18.16
N VAL A 198 17.04 -21.47 18.49
CA VAL A 198 17.47 -21.17 19.87
C VAL A 198 16.85 -19.86 20.39
N SER A 199 16.60 -18.91 19.48
CA SER A 199 16.01 -17.61 19.77
C SER A 199 14.77 -17.40 18.91
N PRO A 200 13.68 -16.82 19.46
CA PRO A 200 12.49 -16.46 18.69
C PRO A 200 12.74 -15.32 17.68
N PHE A 201 13.88 -14.63 17.79
CA PHE A 201 14.27 -13.51 16.93
C PHE A 201 15.54 -13.78 16.12
N ALA A 202 15.56 -13.26 14.90
CA ALA A 202 16.72 -13.29 14.01
C ALA A 202 17.83 -12.38 14.58
N GLU A 203 19.06 -12.86 14.52
CA GLU A 203 20.19 -12.13 15.05
C GLU A 203 20.58 -10.92 14.19
N ASN A 204 20.89 -9.82 14.86
CA ASN A 204 21.39 -8.63 14.18
C ASN A 204 22.85 -8.80 13.73
N ASP A 205 23.19 -8.17 12.61
CA ASP A 205 24.56 -8.05 12.15
C ASP A 205 25.23 -6.81 12.73
N VAL A 206 26.18 -7.01 13.63
CA VAL A 206 26.99 -5.94 14.26
C VAL A 206 28.47 -5.99 13.86
N TYR A 207 28.92 -7.09 13.26
CA TYR A 207 30.34 -7.34 13.00
C TYR A 207 30.75 -7.03 11.57
N SER A 208 29.83 -7.09 10.60
CA SER A 208 30.21 -6.87 9.21
C SER A 208 30.69 -5.44 8.95
N ARG A 209 31.48 -5.26 7.89
CA ARG A 209 31.87 -3.93 7.40
C ARG A 209 30.65 -3.06 7.05
N ALA A 210 29.57 -3.68 6.57
CA ALA A 210 28.33 -2.97 6.23
C ALA A 210 27.65 -2.39 7.48
N ALA A 211 27.69 -3.13 8.61
CA ALA A 211 27.19 -2.66 9.90
C ALA A 211 27.97 -1.43 10.40
N HIS A 212 29.30 -1.48 10.33
CA HIS A 212 30.17 -0.35 10.71
C HIS A 212 29.95 0.89 9.84
N LEU A 213 29.68 0.71 8.54
CA LEU A 213 29.33 1.79 7.62
C LEU A 213 27.89 2.32 7.79
N GLN A 214 27.10 1.68 8.66
CA GLN A 214 25.70 2.01 8.93
C GLN A 214 24.82 1.94 7.66
N ILE A 215 25.09 0.96 6.79
CA ILE A 215 24.27 0.70 5.60
C ILE A 215 22.89 0.25 6.08
N ARG A 216 21.82 0.76 5.45
CA ARG A 216 20.43 0.44 5.78
C ARG A 216 19.69 -0.04 4.55
N ASP A 217 18.66 -0.85 4.79
CA ASP A 217 17.73 -1.24 3.74
C ASP A 217 17.04 -0.01 3.14
N ALA A 218 16.90 -0.01 1.81
CA ALA A 218 16.25 1.06 1.06
C ALA A 218 14.77 1.23 1.42
N ALA A 219 14.12 0.19 1.95
CA ALA A 219 12.76 0.26 2.47
C ALA A 219 12.63 1.14 3.73
N LEU A 220 13.70 1.24 4.54
CA LEU A 220 13.68 2.00 5.78
C LEU A 220 13.71 3.51 5.54
N GLY A 221 13.22 4.28 6.51
CA GLY A 221 13.34 5.74 6.51
C GLY A 221 12.53 6.46 5.43
N ALA A 222 11.54 5.80 4.80
CA ALA A 222 10.64 6.44 3.84
C ALA A 222 9.93 7.66 4.44
N GLY A 223 9.42 7.56 5.67
CA GLY A 223 8.81 8.69 6.39
C GLY A 223 9.78 9.85 6.62
N ARG A 224 11.04 9.56 7.03
CA ARG A 224 12.05 10.60 7.23
C ARG A 224 12.40 11.33 5.94
N ARG A 225 12.50 10.62 4.81
CA ARG A 225 12.76 11.19 3.49
C ARG A 225 11.63 12.09 2.97
N ARG A 226 10.42 11.99 3.53
CA ARG A 226 9.28 12.88 3.21
C ARG A 226 9.28 14.18 4.02
N LEU A 227 10.13 14.30 5.03
CA LEU A 227 10.23 15.53 5.82
C LEU A 227 10.99 16.60 5.05
N ASN A 228 10.57 17.86 5.24
CA ASN A 228 11.27 19.02 4.70
C ASN A 228 12.70 19.10 5.31
N PRO A 229 13.77 19.12 4.49
CA PRO A 229 15.15 19.25 4.96
C PRO A 229 15.42 20.54 5.75
N ASN A 230 14.65 21.61 5.48
CA ASN A 230 14.80 22.91 6.15
C ASN A 230 14.13 22.94 7.54
N ALA A 231 13.44 21.87 7.95
CA ALA A 231 12.75 21.83 9.23
C ALA A 231 13.72 21.52 10.39
N VAL A 232 13.51 22.19 11.53
CA VAL A 232 14.30 21.99 12.75
C VAL A 232 14.19 20.54 13.24
N THR A 233 15.29 20.02 13.75
CA THR A 233 15.41 18.65 14.27
C THR A 233 15.76 18.67 15.76
N LYS A 234 15.48 17.56 16.46
CA LYS A 234 15.83 17.45 17.88
C LYS A 234 17.35 17.56 18.06
N LYS A 235 17.80 18.26 19.10
CA LYS A 235 19.21 18.62 19.38
C LYS A 235 20.22 17.47 19.20
N PHE A 236 19.88 16.26 19.66
CA PHE A 236 20.79 15.11 19.63
C PHE A 236 20.56 14.15 18.45
N VAL A 237 19.67 14.49 17.51
CA VAL A 237 19.31 13.62 16.38
C VAL A 237 19.97 14.11 15.11
N LYS A 238 20.98 13.36 14.64
CA LYS A 238 21.60 13.61 13.32
C LYS A 238 20.74 12.98 12.22
N ARG A 239 20.05 13.81 11.42
CA ARG A 239 19.39 13.35 10.19
C ARG A 239 20.44 13.28 9.07
N ARG A 240 20.51 12.13 8.42
CA ARG A 240 21.12 11.92 7.10
C ARG A 240 20.06 12.01 6.00
#